data_AF-X1Q8A8-F1
#
_entry.id   AF-X1Q8A8-F1
#
_cell.length_a   1.000
_cell.length_b   1.000
_cell.length_c   1.000
_cell.angle_alpha   90.00
_cell.angle_beta   90.00
_cell.angle_gamma   90.00
#
_symmetry.space_group_name_H-M   'P 1'
#
loop_
_entity.id
_entity.type
_entity.pdbx_description
1 polymer ?
#
loop_
_entity_poly.entity_id
_entity_poly.type
_entity_poly.pdbx_seq_one_letter_code
_entity_poly.pdbx_strand_id
1 'polypeptide(L)'
;FELDSAQFCAAILSMKLCKPVKIVLNREEEFTATKRRTPMYYFLKLGAKKDGTLLAKEVRVITEGGAYTAMGATALYLTGFFSSFPYKYPNYRFDGYRAYTNTATTSAMRGFGAPQSTFVGESQLDMMADDLGIDPIEIRRKNGMTPNYEVPGQAYIQSCGLHQCLDKIDAHIKERGKLPPNHGIGVSAYGFMSGGIFNWFDTPYAFSAAIVRINIDGKVDLFTGACEIGQGSDTTLSMICAEELG
;
A
#
# COMPACT_ATOMS: atom_id res chain seq x y z
N PHE A 1 -14.49 -9.23 4.04
CA PHE A 1 -13.86 -10.03 2.97
C PHE A 1 -14.74 -9.99 1.75
N GLU A 2 -14.16 -9.68 0.59
CA GLU A 2 -14.91 -9.67 -0.65
C GLU A 2 -14.85 -11.08 -1.25
N LEU A 3 -15.96 -11.81 -1.15
CA LEU A 3 -16.08 -13.15 -1.75
C LEU A 3 -15.98 -13.02 -3.28
N ASP A 4 -15.15 -13.85 -3.90
CA ASP A 4 -15.09 -13.89 -5.35
C ASP A 4 -16.38 -14.53 -5.92
N SER A 5 -16.86 -14.00 -7.05
CA SER A 5 -18.12 -14.46 -7.63
C SER A 5 -18.08 -15.95 -8.01
N ALA A 6 -16.94 -16.46 -8.47
CA ALA A 6 -16.78 -17.87 -8.81
C ALA A 6 -16.86 -18.75 -7.56
N GLN A 7 -16.34 -18.28 -6.41
CA GLN A 7 -16.42 -19.01 -5.15
C GLN A 7 -17.87 -19.16 -4.68
N PHE A 8 -18.65 -18.07 -4.74
CA PHE A 8 -20.08 -18.11 -4.40
C PHE A 8 -20.86 -19.05 -5.32
N CYS A 9 -20.66 -18.90 -6.64
CA CYS A 9 -21.35 -19.73 -7.63
C CYS A 9 -21.00 -21.22 -7.47
N ALA A 10 -19.72 -21.55 -7.26
CA ALA A 10 -19.28 -22.93 -7.04
C ALA A 10 -19.95 -23.56 -5.81
N ALA A 11 -20.05 -22.81 -4.70
CA ALA A 11 -20.72 -23.28 -3.49
C ALA A 11 -22.21 -23.56 -3.72
N ILE A 12 -22.95 -22.62 -4.33
CA ILE A 12 -24.38 -22.79 -4.60
C ILE A 12 -24.65 -23.94 -5.57
N LEU A 13 -23.85 -24.07 -6.64
CA LEU A 13 -23.99 -25.17 -7.61
C LEU A 13 -23.69 -26.52 -6.95
N SER A 14 -22.66 -26.58 -6.11
CA SER A 14 -22.33 -27.79 -5.34
C SER A 14 -23.49 -28.24 -4.46
N MET A 15 -24.12 -27.31 -3.74
CA MET A 15 -25.29 -27.59 -2.89
C MET A 15 -26.47 -28.12 -3.70
N LYS A 16 -26.78 -27.51 -4.85
CA LYS A 16 -27.91 -27.90 -5.70
C LYS A 16 -27.72 -29.25 -6.39
N LEU A 17 -26.49 -29.55 -6.78
CA LEU A 17 -26.16 -30.80 -7.49
C LEU A 17 -25.82 -31.95 -6.55
N CYS A 18 -25.60 -31.66 -5.25
CA CYS A 18 -25.04 -32.58 -4.26
C CYS A 18 -23.74 -33.24 -4.76
N LYS A 19 -22.91 -32.48 -5.48
CA LYS A 19 -21.66 -32.94 -6.09
C LYS A 19 -20.60 -31.84 -6.01
N PRO A 20 -19.30 -32.18 -5.89
CA PRO A 20 -18.22 -31.20 -5.98
C PRO A 20 -18.27 -30.43 -7.31
N VAL A 21 -18.11 -29.11 -7.25
CA VAL A 21 -18.06 -28.22 -8.41
C VAL A 21 -16.75 -27.44 -8.39
N LYS A 22 -16.06 -27.39 -9.55
CA LYS A 22 -14.85 -26.59 -9.77
C LYS A 22 -15.10 -25.61 -10.91
N ILE A 23 -14.84 -24.34 -10.66
CA ILE A 23 -14.85 -23.28 -11.68
C ILE A 23 -13.41 -22.88 -11.94
N VAL A 24 -13.00 -22.84 -13.21
CA VAL A 24 -11.68 -22.36 -13.64
C VAL A 24 -11.93 -21.35 -14.74
N LEU A 25 -11.46 -20.12 -14.52
CA LEU A 25 -11.53 -19.07 -15.52
C LEU A 25 -10.40 -19.23 -16.52
N ASN A 26 -10.69 -19.00 -17.80
CA ASN A 26 -9.67 -18.75 -18.80
C ASN A 26 -9.14 -17.30 -18.66
N ARG A 27 -8.15 -16.92 -19.47
CA ARG A 27 -7.51 -15.60 -19.37
C ARG A 27 -8.45 -14.43 -19.68
N GLU A 28 -9.33 -14.58 -20.66
CA GLU A 28 -10.31 -13.55 -21.01
C GLU A 28 -11.32 -13.38 -19.87
N GLU A 29 -11.86 -14.50 -19.39
CA GLU A 29 -12.78 -14.53 -18.25
C GLU A 29 -12.16 -13.90 -17.01
N GLU A 30 -10.89 -14.16 -16.72
CA GLU A 30 -10.15 -13.52 -15.62
C GLU A 30 -10.23 -11.98 -15.73
N PHE A 31 -9.92 -11.40 -16.89
CA PHE A 31 -9.96 -9.94 -17.05
C PHE A 31 -11.37 -9.35 -17.00
N THR A 32 -12.38 -10.11 -17.42
CA THR A 32 -13.78 -9.62 -17.47
C THR A 32 -14.57 -9.86 -16.19
N ALA A 33 -14.26 -10.94 -15.46
CA ALA A 33 -15.02 -11.40 -14.30
C ALA A 33 -14.33 -11.07 -12.97
N THR A 34 -13.01 -10.81 -12.98
CA THR A 34 -12.28 -10.40 -11.77
C THR A 34 -12.03 -8.90 -11.74
N LYS A 35 -11.18 -8.46 -10.82
CA LYS A 35 -11.05 -7.07 -10.41
C LYS A 35 -9.71 -6.50 -10.86
N ARG A 36 -9.72 -5.20 -11.13
CA ARG A 36 -8.52 -4.44 -11.53
C ARG A 36 -8.20 -3.33 -10.54
N ARG A 37 -7.03 -2.71 -10.74
CA ARG A 37 -6.66 -1.48 -10.02
C ARG A 37 -7.67 -0.37 -10.32
N THR A 38 -8.01 0.36 -9.26
CA THR A 38 -8.88 1.54 -9.31
C THR A 38 -8.18 2.70 -10.04
N PRO A 39 -8.73 3.23 -11.15
CA PRO A 39 -8.31 4.51 -11.72
C PRO A 39 -8.67 5.65 -10.77
N MET A 40 -7.78 6.64 -10.68
CA MET A 40 -7.89 7.72 -9.72
C MET A 40 -7.47 9.03 -10.37
N TYR A 41 -8.25 10.09 -10.09
CA TYR A 41 -8.02 11.44 -10.57
C TYR A 41 -7.72 12.32 -9.36
N TYR A 42 -6.49 12.85 -9.28
CA TYR A 42 -6.04 13.66 -8.16
C TYR A 42 -5.98 15.14 -8.52
N PHE A 43 -6.36 15.96 -7.55
CA PHE A 43 -6.10 17.39 -7.53
C PHE A 43 -5.32 17.67 -6.25
N LEU A 44 -4.11 18.19 -6.41
CA LEU A 44 -3.18 18.42 -5.30
C LEU A 44 -2.86 19.90 -5.20
N LYS A 45 -2.86 20.41 -3.97
CA LYS A 45 -2.32 21.73 -3.66
C LYS A 45 -1.34 21.61 -2.49
N LEU A 46 -0.11 22.02 -2.75
CA LEU A 46 0.99 21.98 -1.78
C LEU A 46 1.37 23.40 -1.39
N GLY A 47 1.43 23.67 -0.10
CA GLY A 47 1.94 24.92 0.47
C GLY A 47 3.30 24.67 1.12
N ALA A 48 4.30 25.44 0.73
CA ALA A 48 5.65 25.37 1.28
C ALA A 48 6.26 26.77 1.47
N LYS A 49 7.27 26.86 2.34
CA LYS A 49 8.14 28.03 2.47
C LYS A 49 9.17 28.08 1.33
N LYS A 50 9.78 29.25 1.11
CA LYS A 50 10.89 29.43 0.16
C LYS A 50 12.09 28.52 0.44
N ASP A 51 12.26 28.09 1.69
CA ASP A 51 13.33 27.18 2.09
C ASP A 51 12.97 25.69 1.91
N GLY A 52 11.83 25.39 1.27
CA GLY A 52 11.36 24.03 1.00
C GLY A 52 10.61 23.37 2.16
N THR A 53 10.38 24.05 3.29
CA THR A 53 9.59 23.48 4.40
C THR A 53 8.13 23.33 4.00
N LEU A 54 7.58 22.11 4.08
CA LEU A 54 6.17 21.83 3.82
C LEU A 54 5.28 22.33 4.96
N LEU A 55 4.17 23.00 4.59
CA LEU A 55 3.24 23.62 5.54
C LEU A 55 1.84 23.03 5.43
N ALA A 56 1.35 22.83 4.20
CA ALA A 56 0.00 22.38 3.98
C ALA A 56 -0.09 21.49 2.76
N LYS A 57 -0.96 20.48 2.80
CA LYS A 57 -1.31 19.68 1.63
C LYS A 57 -2.81 19.46 1.61
N GLU A 58 -3.44 19.89 0.51
CA GLU A 58 -4.83 19.59 0.20
C GLU A 58 -4.86 18.57 -0.94
N VAL A 59 -5.60 17.49 -0.72
CA VAL A 59 -5.75 16.38 -1.65
C VAL A 59 -7.22 16.17 -1.91
N ARG A 60 -7.61 16.29 -3.18
CA ARG A 60 -8.91 15.82 -3.65
C ARG A 60 -8.71 14.66 -4.60
N VAL A 61 -9.42 13.57 -4.39
CA VAL A 61 -9.37 12.41 -5.28
C VAL A 61 -10.75 11.96 -5.70
N ILE A 62 -10.91 11.64 -6.98
CA ILE A 62 -12.08 10.95 -7.52
C ILE A 62 -11.62 9.58 -8.00
N THR A 63 -12.26 8.52 -7.50
CA THR A 63 -11.93 7.14 -7.85
C THR A 63 -13.03 6.54 -8.71
N GLU A 64 -12.63 5.90 -9.81
CA GLU A 64 -13.54 5.20 -10.73
C GLU A 64 -13.69 3.75 -10.29
N GLY A 65 -14.89 3.38 -9.83
CA GLY A 65 -15.07 2.13 -9.09
C GLY A 65 -15.57 0.93 -9.86
N GLY A 66 -16.05 1.14 -11.07
CA GLY A 66 -16.84 0.16 -11.78
C GLY A 66 -18.25 0.02 -11.19
N ALA A 67 -18.92 -1.05 -11.59
CA ALA A 67 -20.34 -1.26 -11.31
C ALA A 67 -20.66 -1.57 -9.85
N TYR A 68 -19.68 -2.05 -9.07
CA TYR A 68 -19.87 -2.47 -7.67
C TYR A 68 -18.81 -1.86 -6.75
N THR A 69 -19.14 -1.78 -5.45
CA THR A 69 -18.28 -1.09 -4.47
C THR A 69 -16.96 -1.82 -4.25
N ALA A 70 -17.00 -3.16 -4.18
CA ALA A 70 -15.88 -4.01 -3.81
C ALA A 70 -15.17 -3.49 -2.55
N MET A 71 -13.83 -3.46 -2.53
CA MET A 71 -13.06 -2.79 -1.49
C MET A 71 -12.83 -1.28 -1.77
N GLY A 72 -13.73 -0.64 -2.51
CA GLY A 72 -13.61 0.75 -2.95
C GLY A 72 -13.55 1.78 -1.81
N ALA A 73 -14.33 1.57 -0.74
CA ALA A 73 -14.26 2.43 0.45
C ALA A 73 -12.87 2.38 1.11
N THR A 74 -12.28 1.19 1.21
CA THR A 74 -10.92 1.00 1.72
C THR A 74 -9.89 1.61 0.77
N ALA A 75 -10.04 1.43 -0.55
CA ALA A 75 -9.17 2.03 -1.55
C ALA A 75 -9.14 3.57 -1.43
N LEU A 76 -10.31 4.17 -1.20
CA LEU A 76 -10.46 5.61 -1.04
C LEU A 76 -9.82 6.12 0.25
N TYR A 77 -10.04 5.43 1.37
CA TYR A 77 -9.39 5.74 2.64
C TYR A 77 -7.86 5.68 2.52
N LEU A 78 -7.33 4.57 1.97
CA LEU A 78 -5.89 4.35 1.84
C LEU A 78 -5.24 5.37 0.91
N THR A 79 -5.96 5.85 -0.10
CA THR A 79 -5.48 6.95 -0.95
C THR A 79 -5.16 8.19 -0.12
N GLY A 80 -6.05 8.57 0.79
CA GLY A 80 -5.85 9.69 1.72
C GLY A 80 -4.73 9.42 2.72
N PHE A 81 -4.66 8.21 3.26
CA PHE A 81 -3.58 7.78 4.14
C PHE A 81 -2.20 7.89 3.45
N PHE A 82 -2.01 7.25 2.29
CA PHE A 82 -0.72 7.27 1.60
C PHE A 82 -0.36 8.65 1.04
N SER A 83 -1.35 9.52 0.81
CA SER A 83 -1.09 10.90 0.40
C SER A 83 -0.47 11.75 1.52
N SER A 84 -0.58 11.36 2.79
CA SER A 84 0.12 12.03 3.89
C SER A 84 1.53 11.47 4.15
N PHE A 85 1.92 10.35 3.54
CA PHE A 85 3.25 9.76 3.65
C PHE A 85 4.17 10.20 2.51
N PRO A 86 5.51 10.16 2.67
CA PRO A 86 6.29 9.92 3.89
C PRO A 86 6.78 11.22 4.56
N TYR A 87 6.08 12.34 4.37
CA TYR A 87 6.52 13.66 4.84
C TYR A 87 5.66 14.24 5.96
N LYS A 88 6.22 15.22 6.67
CA LYS A 88 5.56 15.95 7.73
C LYS A 88 4.71 17.08 7.14
N TYR A 89 3.40 17.02 7.35
CA TYR A 89 2.45 18.05 6.95
C TYR A 89 1.70 18.55 8.19
N PRO A 90 1.99 19.76 8.70
CA PRO A 90 1.28 20.27 9.87
C PRO A 90 -0.19 20.56 9.58
N ASN A 91 -0.55 20.83 8.31
CA ASN A 91 -1.93 21.04 7.88
C ASN A 91 -2.25 20.09 6.72
N TYR A 92 -3.15 19.14 6.94
CA TYR A 92 -3.53 18.16 5.93
C TYR A 92 -5.05 18.14 5.75
N ARG A 93 -5.51 18.23 4.50
CA ARG A 93 -6.92 18.11 4.13
C ARG A 93 -7.08 17.08 3.02
N PHE A 94 -8.02 16.18 3.20
CA PHE A 94 -8.35 15.13 2.23
C PHE A 94 -9.85 15.11 1.93
N ASP A 95 -10.21 15.20 0.65
CA ASP A 95 -11.56 15.06 0.14
C ASP A 95 -11.60 13.91 -0.90
N GLY A 96 -12.21 12.78 -0.54
CA GLY A 96 -12.28 11.59 -1.39
C GLY A 96 -13.68 11.29 -1.91
N TYR A 97 -13.79 11.00 -3.21
CA TYR A 97 -15.05 10.62 -3.86
C TYR A 97 -14.90 9.26 -4.56
N ARG A 98 -15.88 8.37 -4.36
CA ARG A 98 -16.00 7.10 -5.08
C ARG A 98 -17.14 7.19 -6.07
N ALA A 99 -16.83 7.12 -7.37
CA ALA A 99 -17.82 7.12 -8.43
C ALA A 99 -18.12 5.69 -8.88
N TYR A 100 -19.40 5.34 -8.97
CA TYR A 100 -19.85 4.15 -9.68
C TYR A 100 -19.92 4.44 -11.18
N THR A 101 -19.58 3.44 -11.98
CA THR A 101 -19.52 3.53 -13.45
C THR A 101 -19.93 2.20 -14.07
N ASN A 102 -20.30 2.19 -15.36
CA ASN A 102 -20.65 0.97 -16.08
C ASN A 102 -19.42 0.22 -16.61
N THR A 103 -18.37 0.10 -15.80
CA THR A 103 -17.14 -0.63 -16.15
C THR A 103 -16.91 -1.79 -15.16
N ALA A 104 -15.90 -2.63 -15.46
CA ALA A 104 -15.47 -3.70 -14.58
C ALA A 104 -15.09 -3.16 -13.18
N THR A 105 -15.60 -3.84 -12.16
CA THR A 105 -15.39 -3.54 -10.74
C THR A 105 -13.90 -3.45 -10.40
N THR A 106 -13.53 -2.42 -9.61
CA THR A 106 -12.16 -2.23 -9.16
C THR A 106 -12.00 -2.64 -7.70
N SER A 107 -10.84 -3.19 -7.34
CA SER A 107 -10.56 -3.60 -5.94
C SER A 107 -9.07 -3.47 -5.64
N ALA A 108 -8.58 -4.21 -4.65
CA ALA A 108 -7.18 -4.20 -4.26
C ALA A 108 -6.27 -4.71 -5.39
N MET A 109 -5.18 -3.98 -5.57
CA MET A 109 -4.00 -4.41 -6.32
C MET A 109 -2.78 -3.92 -5.53
N ARG A 110 -1.63 -4.60 -5.63
CA ARG A 110 -0.42 -4.32 -4.82
C ARG A 110 -0.15 -2.81 -4.64
N GLY A 111 0.00 -2.40 -3.38
CA GLY A 111 0.13 -1.00 -2.94
C GLY A 111 -1.20 -0.30 -2.60
N PHE A 112 -2.33 -0.79 -3.14
CA PHE A 112 -3.70 -0.39 -2.80
C PHE A 112 -3.94 1.11 -2.60
N GLY A 113 -3.75 1.90 -3.67
CA GLY A 113 -3.88 3.36 -3.67
C GLY A 113 -2.55 4.09 -3.53
N ALA A 114 -1.58 3.50 -2.81
CA ALA A 114 -0.28 4.12 -2.59
C ALA A 114 0.49 4.45 -3.88
N PRO A 115 0.57 3.56 -4.90
CA PRO A 115 1.30 3.89 -6.11
C PRO A 115 0.77 5.14 -6.81
N GLN A 116 -0.56 5.30 -6.82
CA GLN A 116 -1.20 6.47 -7.41
C GLN A 116 -0.91 7.72 -6.58
N SER A 117 -1.11 7.68 -5.25
CA SER A 117 -0.84 8.81 -4.34
C SER A 117 0.62 9.25 -4.38
N THR A 118 1.55 8.30 -4.36
CA THR A 118 2.99 8.56 -4.39
C THR A 118 3.40 9.18 -5.72
N PHE A 119 2.94 8.63 -6.85
CA PHE A 119 3.27 9.20 -8.16
C PHE A 119 2.91 10.68 -8.24
N VAL A 120 1.68 11.05 -7.87
CA VAL A 120 1.23 12.45 -7.96
C VAL A 120 1.92 13.35 -6.92
N GLY A 121 2.13 12.84 -5.70
CA GLY A 121 2.74 13.59 -4.62
C GLY A 121 4.23 13.86 -4.86
N GLU A 122 4.98 12.85 -5.26
CA GLU A 122 6.41 12.95 -5.55
C GLU A 122 6.68 13.80 -6.79
N SER A 123 5.86 13.67 -7.83
CA SER A 123 5.98 14.53 -9.02
C SER A 123 5.79 16.01 -8.67
N GLN A 124 4.80 16.34 -7.83
CA GLN A 124 4.59 17.71 -7.38
C GLN A 124 5.74 18.21 -6.49
N LEU A 125 6.33 17.33 -5.68
CA LEU A 125 7.48 17.67 -4.83
C LEU A 125 8.73 17.97 -5.67
N ASP A 126 8.98 17.19 -6.73
CA ASP A 126 10.07 17.42 -7.66
C ASP A 126 9.91 18.74 -8.43
N MET A 127 8.70 19.03 -8.92
CA MET A 127 8.40 20.33 -9.54
C MET A 127 8.68 21.50 -8.59
N MET A 128 8.27 21.37 -7.33
CA MET A 128 8.51 22.40 -6.32
C MET A 128 10.00 22.54 -5.99
N ALA A 129 10.75 21.43 -5.98
CA ALA A 129 12.19 21.46 -5.75
C ALA A 129 12.91 22.23 -6.86
N ASP A 130 12.53 21.98 -8.13
CA ASP A 130 13.06 22.70 -9.30
C ASP A 130 12.73 24.19 -9.24
N ASP A 131 11.46 24.55 -8.98
CA ASP A 131 11.01 25.95 -8.85
C ASP A 131 11.77 26.72 -7.75
N LEU A 132 12.15 26.05 -6.67
CA LEU A 132 12.87 26.64 -5.53
C LEU A 132 14.40 26.54 -5.66
N GLY A 133 14.92 25.80 -6.65
CA GLY A 133 16.34 25.50 -6.78
C GLY A 133 16.90 24.69 -5.61
N ILE A 134 16.09 23.82 -5.01
CA ILE A 134 16.48 22.95 -3.89
C ILE A 134 16.77 21.55 -4.43
N ASP A 135 17.85 20.93 -3.94
CA ASP A 135 18.18 19.55 -4.29
C ASP A 135 17.01 18.58 -3.95
N PRO A 136 16.64 17.67 -4.87
CA PRO A 136 15.49 16.79 -4.69
C PRO A 136 15.66 15.78 -3.56
N ILE A 137 16.88 15.44 -3.14
CA ILE A 137 17.10 14.60 -1.96
C ILE A 137 16.98 15.45 -0.70
N GLU A 138 17.56 16.65 -0.68
CA GLU A 138 17.55 17.53 0.49
C GLU A 138 16.13 18.00 0.85
N ILE A 139 15.27 18.27 -0.13
CA ILE A 139 13.88 18.63 0.14
C ILE A 139 13.12 17.47 0.82
N ARG A 140 13.42 16.23 0.45
CA ARG A 140 12.84 15.01 1.03
C ARG A 140 13.39 14.76 2.42
N ARG A 141 14.70 14.93 2.60
CA ARG A 141 15.40 14.82 3.89
C ARG A 141 14.85 15.80 4.90
N LYS A 142 14.66 17.06 4.48
CA LYS A 142 14.13 18.14 5.31
C LYS A 142 12.72 17.87 5.81
N ASN A 143 11.86 17.34 4.95
CA ASN A 143 10.44 17.15 5.25
C ASN A 143 10.08 15.72 5.68
N GLY A 144 11.02 14.78 5.63
CA GLY A 144 10.79 13.38 5.95
C GLY A 144 10.28 13.15 7.37
N MET A 145 9.34 12.20 7.52
CA MET A 145 8.92 11.70 8.83
C MET A 145 10.11 11.14 9.62
N THR A 146 10.01 11.20 10.95
CA THR A 146 11.01 10.69 11.90
C THR A 146 10.35 9.75 12.89
N PRO A 147 11.11 8.93 13.63
CA PRO A 147 10.55 8.19 14.76
C PRO A 147 9.81 9.12 15.72
N ASN A 148 8.74 8.60 16.33
CA ASN A 148 7.80 9.29 17.22
C ASN A 148 7.03 10.46 16.58
N TYR A 149 7.02 10.56 15.24
CA TYR A 149 6.15 11.50 14.56
C TYR A 149 4.71 10.97 14.56
N GLU A 150 3.78 11.78 15.05
CA GLU A 150 2.36 11.55 14.88
C GLU A 150 1.91 12.17 13.57
N VAL A 151 1.44 11.33 12.64
CA VAL A 151 0.73 11.77 11.45
C VAL A 151 -0.67 12.19 11.92
N PRO A 152 -1.04 13.49 11.86
CA PRO A 152 -2.24 13.99 12.50
C PRO A 152 -3.50 13.19 12.16
N GLY A 153 -4.09 12.54 13.16
CA GLY A 153 -5.32 11.75 13.03
C GLY A 153 -5.20 10.48 12.17
N GLN A 154 -3.99 9.98 11.91
CA GLN A 154 -3.77 8.84 11.01
C GLN A 154 -2.92 7.72 11.62
N ALA A 155 -1.70 8.03 12.08
CA ALA A 155 -0.74 7.01 12.51
C ALA A 155 0.34 7.57 13.44
N TYR A 156 0.93 6.69 14.25
CA TYR A 156 2.11 7.00 15.05
C TYR A 156 3.33 6.24 14.51
N ILE A 157 4.36 6.97 14.08
CA ILE A 157 5.54 6.39 13.44
C ILE A 157 6.53 5.95 14.53
N GLN A 158 6.45 4.70 14.97
CA GLN A 158 7.34 4.18 16.03
C GLN A 158 8.81 4.09 15.58
N SER A 159 9.03 3.74 14.32
CA SER A 159 10.36 3.65 13.72
C SER A 159 10.31 4.20 12.29
N CYS A 160 11.41 4.80 11.84
CA CYS A 160 11.52 5.36 10.50
C CYS A 160 12.95 5.21 9.97
N GLY A 161 13.08 4.52 8.84
CA GLY A 161 14.35 4.31 8.13
C GLY A 161 14.59 5.28 6.96
N LEU A 162 13.73 6.31 6.80
CA LEU A 162 13.70 7.14 5.59
C LEU A 162 15.02 7.87 5.37
N HIS A 163 15.57 8.53 6.39
CA HIS A 163 16.81 9.29 6.28
C HIS A 163 17.99 8.39 5.91
N GLN A 164 18.07 7.18 6.47
CA GLN A 164 19.09 6.19 6.15
C GLN A 164 18.96 5.70 4.70
N CYS A 165 17.73 5.55 4.18
CA CYS A 165 17.50 5.27 2.77
C CYS A 165 17.97 6.42 1.88
N LEU A 166 17.66 7.66 2.24
CA LEU A 166 18.09 8.84 1.49
C LEU A 166 19.62 8.98 1.48
N ASP A 167 20.30 8.73 2.60
CA ASP A 167 21.76 8.73 2.68
C ASP A 167 22.41 7.73 1.73
N LYS A 168 21.88 6.51 1.68
CA LYS A 168 22.39 5.46 0.78
C LYS A 168 22.16 5.81 -0.69
N ILE A 169 20.99 6.35 -1.02
CA ILE A 169 20.68 6.75 -2.40
C ILE A 169 21.50 7.96 -2.84
N ASP A 170 21.69 8.94 -1.97
CA ASP A 170 22.54 10.10 -2.24
C ASP A 170 23.99 9.68 -2.52
N ALA A 171 24.56 8.82 -1.67
CA ALA A 171 25.88 8.25 -1.89
C ALA A 171 25.97 7.51 -3.24
N HIS A 172 24.98 6.65 -3.53
CA HIS A 172 24.93 5.90 -4.78
C HIS A 172 24.83 6.81 -6.03
N ILE A 173 24.07 7.91 -5.95
CA ILE A 173 23.95 8.86 -7.06
C ILE A 173 25.26 9.62 -7.28
N LYS A 174 25.92 10.04 -6.20
CA LYS A 174 27.24 10.70 -6.26
C LYS A 174 28.30 9.81 -6.88
N GLU A 175 28.31 8.51 -6.56
CA GLU A 175 29.21 7.52 -7.16
C GLU A 175 29.04 7.39 -8.68
N ARG A 176 27.82 7.59 -9.21
CA ARG A 176 27.58 7.54 -10.67
C ARG A 176 28.18 8.72 -11.43
N GLY A 177 28.43 9.83 -10.75
CA GLY A 177 29.04 11.02 -11.34
C GLY A 177 28.23 11.61 -12.51
N LYS A 178 28.92 12.17 -13.50
CA LYS A 178 28.28 12.82 -14.64
C LYS A 178 27.67 11.79 -15.58
N LEU A 179 26.37 11.93 -15.84
CA LEU A 179 25.63 11.05 -16.74
C LEU A 179 25.90 11.37 -18.22
N PRO A 180 25.77 10.39 -19.13
CA PRO A 180 25.78 10.63 -20.57
C PRO A 180 24.64 11.55 -21.03
N PRO A 181 24.72 12.13 -22.24
CA PRO A 181 23.62 12.89 -22.83
C PRO A 181 22.30 12.10 -22.84
N ASN A 182 21.18 12.79 -22.62
CA ASN A 182 19.82 12.21 -22.58
C ASN A 182 19.57 11.16 -21.48
N HIS A 183 20.31 11.21 -20.38
CA HIS A 183 20.09 10.38 -19.20
C HIS A 183 19.81 11.26 -17.98
N GLY A 184 18.86 10.84 -17.16
CA GLY A 184 18.53 11.50 -15.90
C GLY A 184 18.37 10.48 -14.78
N ILE A 185 18.46 10.95 -13.54
CA ILE A 185 18.13 10.18 -12.34
C ILE A 185 16.96 10.88 -11.66
N GLY A 186 15.86 10.14 -11.50
CA GLY A 186 14.75 10.55 -10.64
C GLY A 186 14.89 9.88 -9.28
N VAL A 187 14.50 10.60 -8.22
CA VAL A 187 14.45 10.06 -6.86
C VAL A 187 13.03 10.20 -6.36
N SER A 188 12.55 9.19 -5.65
CA SER A 188 11.31 9.29 -4.89
C SER A 188 11.48 8.67 -3.51
N ALA A 189 10.72 9.17 -2.54
CA ALA A 189 10.58 8.54 -1.24
C ALA A 189 9.20 7.90 -1.11
N TYR A 190 9.17 6.77 -0.41
CA TYR A 190 7.95 6.00 -0.22
C TYR A 190 7.87 5.47 1.21
N GLY A 191 6.70 5.58 1.80
CA GLY A 191 6.35 4.95 3.07
C GLY A 191 5.14 4.05 2.86
N PHE A 192 5.15 2.89 3.50
CA PHE A 192 4.04 1.95 3.44
C PHE A 192 3.74 1.38 4.82
N MET A 193 2.48 1.03 5.03
CA MET A 193 2.03 0.37 6.26
C MET A 193 2.36 -1.14 6.22
N SER A 194 2.73 -1.70 7.37
CA SER A 194 2.96 -3.15 7.54
C SER A 194 1.78 -3.75 8.31
N GLY A 195 0.70 -4.08 7.58
CA GLY A 195 -0.59 -4.46 8.16
C GLY A 195 -1.56 -3.29 8.23
N GLY A 196 -2.87 -3.56 8.13
CA GLY A 196 -3.92 -2.54 8.20
C GLY A 196 -3.96 -1.85 9.57
N ILE A 197 -4.11 -0.52 9.59
CA ILE A 197 -4.23 0.28 10.83
C ILE A 197 -5.67 0.21 11.40
N PHE A 198 -6.62 -0.26 10.61
CA PHE A 198 -8.02 -0.36 10.99
C PHE A 198 -8.47 -1.83 11.06
N ASN A 199 -9.30 -2.11 12.07
CA ASN A 199 -9.93 -3.40 12.25
C ASN A 199 -10.94 -3.61 11.12
N TRP A 200 -10.69 -4.58 10.22
CA TRP A 200 -11.66 -4.93 9.18
C TRP A 200 -12.91 -5.60 9.75
N PHE A 201 -12.76 -6.24 10.90
CA PHE A 201 -13.83 -6.78 11.71
C PHE A 201 -13.65 -6.20 13.11
N ASP A 202 -14.69 -5.54 13.61
CA ASP A 202 -14.70 -5.14 15.00
C ASP A 202 -14.81 -6.40 15.87
N THR A 203 -13.66 -6.85 16.35
CA THR A 203 -13.53 -8.11 17.06
C THR A 203 -12.61 -7.94 18.27
N PRO A 204 -12.95 -8.55 19.42
CA PRO A 204 -12.07 -8.55 20.58
C PRO A 204 -10.94 -9.59 20.44
N TYR A 205 -10.95 -10.42 19.39
CA TYR A 205 -9.97 -11.49 19.20
C TYR A 205 -8.69 -11.01 18.53
N ALA A 206 -7.62 -11.80 18.70
CA ALA A 206 -6.35 -11.54 18.02
C ALA A 206 -6.50 -11.60 16.49
N PHE A 207 -5.81 -10.69 15.78
CA PHE A 207 -5.82 -10.61 14.31
C PHE A 207 -5.03 -11.72 13.62
N SER A 208 -4.15 -12.38 14.37
CA SER A 208 -3.35 -13.52 13.89
C SER A 208 -3.26 -14.57 14.99
N ALA A 209 -3.32 -15.83 14.59
CA ALA A 209 -3.13 -16.96 15.47
C ALA A 209 -2.27 -18.02 14.78
N ALA A 210 -1.52 -18.76 15.58
CA ALA A 210 -0.76 -19.93 15.16
C ALA A 210 -0.97 -21.07 16.17
N ILE A 211 -0.95 -22.30 15.68
CA ILE A 211 -0.97 -23.51 16.51
C ILE A 211 0.31 -24.27 16.22
N VAL A 212 1.09 -24.52 17.26
CA VAL A 212 2.31 -25.34 17.18
C VAL A 212 2.02 -26.69 17.84
N ARG A 213 2.28 -27.78 17.12
CA ARG A 213 2.15 -29.15 17.63
C ARG A 213 3.49 -29.85 17.56
N ILE A 214 3.95 -30.33 18.70
CA ILE A 214 5.12 -31.20 18.79
C ILE A 214 4.64 -32.65 18.80
N ASN A 215 5.06 -33.42 17.80
CA ASN A 215 4.69 -34.81 17.63
C ASN A 215 5.63 -35.74 18.42
N ILE A 216 5.20 -36.99 18.64
CA ILE A 216 5.97 -38.00 19.39
C ILE A 216 7.30 -38.37 18.71
N ASP A 217 7.41 -38.18 17.39
CA ASP A 217 8.63 -38.38 16.62
C ASP A 217 9.57 -37.16 16.67
N GLY A 218 9.24 -36.13 17.46
CA GLY A 218 10.00 -34.89 17.59
C GLY A 218 9.78 -33.89 16.46
N LYS A 219 8.95 -34.19 15.46
CA LYS A 219 8.60 -33.22 14.42
C LYS A 219 7.64 -32.17 14.94
N VAL A 220 7.72 -30.98 14.34
CA VAL A 220 6.88 -29.84 14.70
C VAL A 220 5.98 -29.47 13.52
N ASP A 221 4.67 -29.44 13.77
CA ASP A 221 3.69 -28.91 12.82
C ASP A 221 3.31 -27.48 13.24
N LEU A 222 3.40 -26.53 12.30
CA LEU A 222 2.95 -25.15 12.46
C LEU A 222 1.71 -24.91 11.60
N PHE A 223 0.59 -24.58 12.24
CA PHE A 223 -0.64 -24.18 11.55
C PHE A 223 -0.84 -22.68 11.71
N THR A 224 -1.05 -21.98 10.60
CA THR A 224 -1.31 -20.54 10.60
C THR A 224 -2.47 -20.22 9.66
N GLY A 225 -3.15 -19.09 9.91
CA GLY A 225 -4.17 -18.56 8.99
C GLY A 225 -3.58 -17.74 7.82
N ALA A 226 -2.25 -17.63 7.72
CA ALA A 226 -1.61 -16.91 6.62
C ALA A 226 -1.79 -17.69 5.31
N CYS A 227 -2.01 -16.96 4.21
CA CYS A 227 -2.09 -17.56 2.88
C CYS A 227 -0.77 -17.33 2.15
N GLU A 228 -0.05 -18.41 1.84
CA GLU A 228 1.11 -18.36 0.96
C GLU A 228 0.66 -18.13 -0.49
N ILE A 229 1.08 -17.01 -1.07
CA ILE A 229 0.78 -16.61 -2.45
C ILE A 229 2.06 -16.27 -3.23
N GLY A 230 3.21 -16.74 -2.75
CA GLY A 230 4.54 -16.54 -3.33
C GLY A 230 5.40 -15.52 -2.59
N GLN A 231 4.92 -14.95 -1.47
CA GLN A 231 5.68 -14.02 -0.63
C GLN A 231 6.64 -14.70 0.35
N GLY A 232 6.49 -16.01 0.58
CA GLY A 232 7.34 -16.78 1.48
C GLY A 232 6.93 -16.71 2.96
N SER A 233 5.64 -16.50 3.25
CA SER A 233 5.12 -16.55 4.62
C SER A 233 5.37 -17.90 5.27
N ASP A 234 5.22 -19.01 4.54
CA ASP A 234 5.43 -20.35 5.11
C ASP A 234 6.89 -20.53 5.54
N THR A 235 7.83 -20.02 4.73
CA THR A 235 9.26 -20.02 5.06
C THR A 235 9.56 -19.14 6.26
N THR A 236 9.12 -17.88 6.25
CA THR A 236 9.39 -16.92 7.33
C THR A 236 8.80 -17.39 8.66
N LEU A 237 7.55 -17.87 8.67
CA LEU A 237 6.89 -18.33 9.88
C LEU A 237 7.53 -19.61 10.41
N SER A 238 8.00 -20.51 9.52
CA SER A 238 8.76 -21.69 9.93
C SER A 238 10.12 -21.32 10.55
N MET A 239 10.83 -20.34 10.00
CA MET A 239 12.10 -19.86 10.58
C MET A 239 11.89 -19.27 11.97
N ILE A 240 10.84 -18.46 12.16
CA ILE A 240 10.48 -17.91 13.47
C ILE A 240 10.17 -19.06 14.44
N CYS A 241 9.33 -20.02 14.04
CA CYS A 241 9.00 -21.15 14.90
C CYS A 241 10.22 -21.99 15.28
N ALA A 242 11.17 -22.19 14.35
CA ALA A 242 12.39 -22.92 14.61
C ALA A 242 13.31 -22.16 15.58
N GLU A 243 13.55 -20.87 15.35
CA GLU A 243 14.39 -20.03 16.21
C GLU A 243 13.86 -20.01 17.66
N GLU A 244 12.54 -19.90 17.85
CA GLU A 244 11.93 -19.87 19.19
C GLU A 244 11.96 -21.24 19.91
N LEU A 245 12.13 -22.34 19.17
CA LEU A 245 12.21 -23.69 19.76
C LEU A 245 13.66 -24.15 20.04
N GLY A 246 14.65 -23.51 19.40
CA GLY A 246 16.07 -23.89 19.46
C GLY A 246 16.43 -25.12 18.62
#